data_AF-K5BCN8-F1
#
_entry.id   AF-K5BCN8-F1
#
_cell.length_a   1.000
_cell.length_b   1.000
_cell.length_c   1.000
_cell.angle_alpha   90.00
_cell.angle_beta   90.00
_cell.angle_gamma   90.00
#
_symmetry.space_group_name_H-M   'P 1'
#
loop_
_entity.id
_entity.type
_entity.pdbx_description
1 polymer ?
#
loop_
_entity_poly.entity_id
_entity_poly.type
_entity_poly.pdbx_seq_one_letter_code
_entity_poly.pdbx_strand_id
1 'polypeptide(L)'
;MSREHHSDPDGRDPIRSAFDEYQRPPADIVPRHPKAAHSMADLNAVAGQALDVTHYAIDGDGVTQHRERVTVTHPILPKGTEQ
;
A
#
# COMPACT_ATOMS: atom_id res chain seq x y z
N MET A 1 23.72 33.23 11.48
CA MET A 1 22.78 32.57 10.57
C MET A 1 21.77 31.84 11.43
N SER A 2 20.64 32.48 11.70
CA SER A 2 19.65 32.01 12.68
C SER A 2 18.69 31.04 12.00
N ARG A 3 18.52 29.86 12.59
CA ARG A 3 17.58 28.83 12.16
C ARG A 3 16.17 29.33 12.47
N GLU A 4 15.40 29.63 11.44
CA GLU A 4 14.01 30.05 11.56
C GLU A 4 13.21 28.88 12.15
N HIS A 5 12.79 29.02 13.41
CA HIS A 5 11.77 28.17 13.99
C HIS A 5 10.47 28.53 13.29
N HIS A 6 10.00 27.65 12.40
CA HIS A 6 8.68 27.71 11.82
C HIS A 6 7.67 27.39 12.93
N SER A 7 7.32 28.40 13.72
CA SER A 7 6.22 28.33 14.67
C SER A 7 4.94 28.46 13.87
N ASP A 8 4.16 27.39 13.77
CA ASP A 8 2.80 27.44 13.23
C ASP A 8 2.02 28.61 13.85
N PRO A 9 1.37 29.48 13.06
CA PRO A 9 0.77 30.72 13.55
C PRO A 9 -0.38 30.52 14.55
N ASP A 10 -0.90 29.30 14.69
CA ASP A 10 -2.00 28.94 15.60
C ASP A 10 -1.55 28.32 16.94
N GLY A 11 -0.23 28.19 17.20
CA GLY A 11 0.29 27.68 18.47
C GLY A 11 -0.11 26.24 18.81
N ARG A 12 -0.66 25.50 17.84
CA ARG A 12 -1.00 24.08 18.00
C ARG A 12 0.24 23.24 17.81
N ASP A 13 0.39 22.22 18.65
CA ASP A 13 1.43 21.21 18.51
C ASP A 13 1.26 20.52 17.14
N PRO A 14 2.25 20.60 16.24
CA PRO A 14 2.13 20.09 14.87
C PRO A 14 1.90 18.58 14.84
N ILE A 15 2.41 17.84 15.84
CA ILE A 15 2.16 16.40 15.96
C ILE A 15 0.68 16.18 16.28
N ARG A 16 0.12 16.99 17.17
CA ARG A 16 -1.29 16.88 17.58
C ARG A 16 -2.25 17.29 16.45
N SER A 17 -1.95 18.38 15.74
CA SER A 17 -2.73 18.80 14.56
C SER A 17 -2.76 17.72 13.47
N ALA A 18 -1.63 17.04 13.23
CA ALA A 18 -1.58 15.95 12.26
C ALA A 18 -2.52 14.78 12.60
N PHE A 19 -2.75 14.51 13.90
CA PHE A 19 -3.73 13.50 14.32
C PHE A 19 -5.18 14.01 14.22
N ASP A 20 -5.43 15.25 14.61
CA ASP A 20 -6.77 15.85 14.58
C ASP A 20 -7.27 16.06 13.14
N GLU A 21 -6.38 16.37 12.21
CA GLU A 21 -6.66 16.59 10.78
C GLU A 21 -6.57 15.31 9.95
N TYR A 22 -6.16 14.18 10.55
CA TYR A 22 -6.06 12.91 9.86
C TYR A 22 -7.43 12.44 9.37
N GLN A 23 -7.66 12.58 8.07
CA GLN A 23 -8.81 11.96 7.42
C GLN A 23 -8.51 10.50 7.16
N ARG A 24 -9.32 9.60 7.72
CA ARG A 24 -9.21 8.17 7.43
C ARG A 24 -9.32 7.96 5.91
N PRO A 25 -8.37 7.24 5.28
CA PRO A 25 -8.42 7.02 3.84
C PRO A 25 -9.74 6.34 3.46
N PRO A 26 -10.29 6.65 2.27
CA PRO A 26 -11.47 5.99 1.74
C PRO A 26 -11.36 4.47 1.88
N ALA A 27 -12.49 3.84 2.19
CA ALA A 27 -12.60 2.40 2.45
C ALA A 27 -11.95 1.52 1.37
N ASP A 28 -11.89 2.03 0.15
CA ASP A 28 -11.42 1.34 -1.05
C ASP A 28 -9.89 1.38 -1.23
N ILE A 29 -9.17 2.20 -0.45
CA ILE A 29 -7.70 2.31 -0.56
C ILE A 29 -6.99 1.28 0.30
N VAL A 30 -7.56 0.91 1.45
CA VAL A 30 -7.00 -0.12 2.32
C VAL A 30 -7.80 -1.40 2.09
N PRO A 31 -7.22 -2.47 1.52
CA PRO A 31 -7.88 -3.76 1.43
C PRO A 31 -8.26 -4.22 2.85
N ARG A 32 -9.54 -4.07 3.23
CA ARG A 32 -9.99 -4.24 4.62
C ARG A 32 -9.85 -5.67 5.15
N HIS A 33 -9.57 -6.62 4.27
CA HIS A 33 -9.25 -7.98 4.62
C HIS A 33 -8.46 -8.55 3.43
N PRO A 34 -7.42 -9.37 3.65
CA PRO A 34 -7.07 -10.34 2.63
C PRO A 34 -8.35 -11.13 2.37
N LYS A 35 -8.93 -10.98 1.17
CA LYS A 35 -10.01 -11.84 0.70
C LYS A 35 -9.57 -13.29 0.98
N ALA A 36 -10.50 -14.09 1.50
CA ALA A 36 -10.38 -15.51 1.87
C ALA A 36 -9.04 -16.17 1.50
N ALA A 37 -8.36 -16.81 2.46
CA ALA A 37 -7.13 -17.55 2.23
C ALA A 37 -7.20 -18.34 0.91
N HIS A 38 -6.51 -17.84 -0.11
CA HIS A 38 -6.51 -18.45 -1.43
C HIS A 38 -5.89 -19.84 -1.29
N SER A 39 -6.56 -20.86 -1.82
CA SER A 39 -5.98 -22.19 -1.85
C SER A 39 -4.79 -22.21 -2.81
N MET A 40 -3.87 -23.17 -2.65
CA MET A 40 -2.79 -23.39 -3.62
C MET A 40 -3.34 -23.64 -5.04
N ALA A 41 -4.53 -24.23 -5.16
CA ALA A 41 -5.19 -24.42 -6.45
C ALA A 41 -5.61 -23.09 -7.08
N ASP A 42 -6.13 -22.15 -6.28
CA ASP A 42 -6.50 -20.80 -6.75
C ASP A 42 -5.26 -20.03 -7.22
N LEU A 43 -4.16 -20.13 -6.47
CA LEU A 43 -2.89 -19.49 -6.83
C LEU A 43 -2.27 -20.09 -8.09
N ASN A 44 -2.35 -21.41 -8.26
CA ASN A 44 -1.88 -22.08 -9.47
C ASN A 44 -2.75 -21.72 -10.69
N ALA A 45 -4.06 -21.51 -10.51
CA ALA A 45 -4.95 -21.13 -11.61
C ALA A 45 -4.61 -19.75 -12.20
N VAL A 46 -4.06 -18.84 -11.40
CA VAL A 46 -3.63 -17.50 -11.85
C VAL A 46 -2.17 -17.45 -12.28
N ALA A 47 -1.35 -18.47 -11.96
CA ALA A 47 0.04 -18.53 -12.39
C ALA A 47 0.15 -18.53 -13.92
N GLY A 48 1.08 -17.74 -14.45
CA GLY A 48 1.29 -17.54 -15.90
C GLY A 48 0.35 -16.51 -16.54
N GLN A 49 -0.69 -16.04 -15.83
CA GLN A 49 -1.59 -15.02 -16.37
C GLN A 49 -0.97 -13.62 -16.30
N ALA A 50 -1.29 -12.78 -17.30
CA ALA A 50 -0.97 -11.36 -17.29
C ALA A 50 -2.15 -10.56 -16.73
N LEU A 51 -1.90 -9.76 -15.70
CA LEU A 51 -2.89 -8.96 -14.99
C LEU A 51 -2.52 -7.47 -15.06
N ASP A 52 -3.52 -6.61 -15.20
CA ASP A 52 -3.34 -5.18 -14.99
C ASP A 52 -3.46 -4.90 -13.49
N VAL A 53 -2.39 -4.37 -12.90
CA VAL A 53 -2.32 -4.00 -11.48
C VAL A 53 -2.27 -2.49 -11.37
N THR A 54 -3.06 -1.96 -10.44
CA THR A 54 -2.99 -0.55 -10.03
C THR A 54 -2.41 -0.50 -8.62
N HIS A 55 -1.31 0.22 -8.44
CA HIS A 55 -0.71 0.44 -7.12
C HIS A 55 -0.51 1.94 -6.88
N TYR A 56 -0.48 2.33 -5.61
CA TYR A 56 -0.28 3.71 -5.20
C TYR A 56 1.04 3.81 -4.45
N ALA A 57 1.92 4.72 -4.87
CA ALA A 57 3.16 5.04 -4.19
C ALA A 57 2.96 6.36 -3.44
N ILE A 58 3.55 6.46 -2.25
CA ILE A 58 3.59 7.70 -1.47
C ILE A 58 5.03 8.22 -1.50
N ASP A 59 5.22 9.44 -2.00
CA ASP A 59 6.50 10.14 -2.05
C ASP A 59 6.39 11.54 -1.41
N GLY A 60 7.43 12.37 -1.56
CA GLY A 60 7.46 13.72 -0.98
C GLY A 60 6.46 14.70 -1.61
N ASP A 61 5.94 14.39 -2.80
CA ASP A 61 5.00 15.23 -3.56
C ASP A 61 3.54 14.76 -3.41
N GLY A 62 3.32 13.55 -2.87
CA GLY A 62 2.01 13.06 -2.46
C GLY A 62 1.77 11.59 -2.80
N VAL A 63 0.54 11.27 -3.21
CA VAL A 63 0.14 9.91 -3.61
C VAL A 63 0.10 9.83 -5.13
N THR A 64 0.95 8.99 -5.71
CA THR A 64 1.02 8.75 -7.16
C THR A 64 0.40 7.40 -7.51
N GLN A 65 -0.50 7.38 -8.50
CA GLN A 65 -1.11 6.15 -9.02
C GLN A 65 -0.30 5.58 -10.19
N HIS A 66 0.06 4.31 -10.11
CA HIS A 66 0.73 3.56 -11.17
C HIS A 66 -0.18 2.46 -11.69
N ARG A 67 -0.19 2.26 -13.01
CA ARG A 67 -0.88 1.15 -13.67
C ARG A 67 0.11 0.37 -14.51
N GLU A 68 0.24 -0.91 -14.22
CA GLU A 68 1.23 -1.79 -14.82
C GLU A 68 0.59 -3.11 -15.24
N ARG A 69 1.16 -3.73 -16.27
CA ARG A 69 0.80 -5.07 -16.68
C ARG A 69 1.87 -6.04 -16.21
N VAL A 70 1.52 -6.94 -15.31
CA VAL A 70 2.44 -7.89 -14.67
C VAL A 70 2.05 -9.33 -14.98
N THR A 71 3.03 -10.23 -14.99
CA THR A 71 2.77 -11.68 -15.11
C THR A 71 2.90 -12.34 -13.75
N VAL A 72 1.89 -13.12 -13.37
CA VAL A 72 1.91 -13.86 -12.09
C VAL A 72 2.85 -15.06 -12.23
N THR A 73 3.83 -15.17 -11.35
CA THR A 73 4.72 -16.34 -11.28
C THR A 73 4.11 -17.45 -10.43
N HIS A 74 4.61 -18.67 -10.59
CA HIS A 74 4.23 -19.77 -9.70
C HIS A 74 4.54 -19.44 -8.24
N PRO A 75 3.72 -19.92 -7.28
CA PRO A 75 3.98 -19.72 -5.86
C PRO A 75 5.36 -20.26 -5.46
N ILE A 76 6.12 -19.46 -4.71
CA ILE A 76 7.41 -19.89 -4.16
C ILE A 76 7.12 -20.66 -2.87
N LEU A 77 7.33 -21.98 -2.91
CA LEU A 77 7.17 -22.84 -1.74
C LEU A 77 8.49 -22.94 -0.95
N PRO A 78 8.44 -22.99 0.39
CA PRO A 78 9.61 -23.29 1.21
C PRO A 78 10.23 -24.63 0.80
N LYS A 79 11.56 -24.75 0.84
CA LYS A 79 12.24 -26.03 0.60
C LYS A 79 11.68 -27.11 1.54
N GLY A 80 11.29 -28.25 0.98
CA GLY A 80 10.78 -29.40 1.73
C GLY A 80 9.25 -29.48 1.85
N THR A 81 8.49 -28.59 1.20
CA THR A 81 7.06 -28.85 0.96
C THR A 81 6.93 -29.69 -0.31
N GLU A 82 6.88 -31.02 -0.16
CA GLU A 82 6.58 -31.95 -1.24
C GLU A 82 5.09 -31.87 -1.62
N GLN A 83 4.78 -32.10 -2.91
CA GLN A 83 3.41 -32.14 -3.46
C GLN A 83 2.71 -33.45 -3.13
#